data_AF-A0A4U1WMU7-F1
#
_entry.id   AF-A0A4U1WMU7-F1
#
_cell.length_a   1.000
_cell.length_b   1.000
_cell.length_c   1.000
_cell.angle_alpha   90.00
_cell.angle_beta   90.00
_cell.angle_gamma   90.00
#
_symmetry.space_group_name_H-M   'P 1'
#
loop_
_entity.id
_entity.type
_entity.pdbx_description
1 polymer ?
#
loop_
_entity_poly.entity_id
_entity_poly.type
_entity_poly.pdbx_seq_one_letter_code
_entity_poly.pdbx_strand_id
1 'polypeptide(L)'
;MSTISVYQKDLNHALRSEGFTTRKIEQFMRVFNITETSQGDVLSLDSTRALLVNVNGTEQGLCLEDFITAWWAFWIVVYNTVSDRDIANQALGAVRALFFVSACNKSTSQTTQMQMWWRDMADEHGYPTVEAC
;
A
#
# COMPACT_ATOMS: atom_id res chain seq x y z
N MET A 1 -16.66 13.62 -3.04
CA MET A 1 -15.27 13.16 -2.82
C MET A 1 -15.20 11.73 -3.30
N SER A 2 -14.27 11.41 -4.20
CA SER A 2 -13.99 10.03 -4.60
C SER A 2 -13.23 9.34 -3.49
N THR A 3 -13.72 8.20 -3.03
CA THR A 3 -12.97 7.33 -2.11
C THR A 3 -11.77 6.73 -2.84
N ILE A 4 -10.62 6.66 -2.18
CA ILE A 4 -9.44 5.98 -2.74
C ILE A 4 -9.75 4.50 -2.79
N SER A 5 -9.72 3.93 -4.00
CA SER A 5 -10.12 2.56 -4.24
C SER A 5 -9.22 1.89 -5.27
N VAL A 6 -9.06 0.57 -5.15
CA VAL A 6 -8.30 -0.27 -6.09
C VAL A 6 -9.07 -1.54 -6.39
N TYR A 7 -8.85 -2.18 -7.54
CA TYR A 7 -9.39 -3.51 -7.75
C TYR A 7 -8.69 -4.52 -6.85
N GLN A 8 -9.47 -5.42 -6.26
CA GLN A 8 -8.97 -6.47 -5.37
C GLN A 8 -7.92 -7.35 -6.04
N LYS A 9 -8.06 -7.61 -7.34
CA LYS A 9 -7.11 -8.41 -8.13
C LYS A 9 -5.72 -7.78 -8.20
N ASP A 10 -5.63 -6.45 -8.30
CA ASP A 10 -4.37 -5.73 -8.48
C ASP A 10 -3.63 -5.68 -7.14
N LEU A 11 -4.36 -5.41 -6.05
CA LEU A 11 -3.81 -5.50 -4.70
C LEU A 11 -3.37 -6.92 -4.35
N ASN A 12 -4.16 -7.94 -4.71
CA ASN A 12 -3.79 -9.34 -4.53
C ASN A 12 -2.49 -9.66 -5.27
N HIS A 13 -2.37 -9.24 -6.52
CA HIS A 13 -1.17 -9.47 -7.31
C HIS A 13 0.06 -8.85 -6.65
N ALA A 14 -0.02 -7.58 -6.24
CA ALA A 14 1.07 -6.88 -5.56
C ALA A 14 1.45 -7.57 -4.23
N LEU A 15 0.48 -7.90 -3.37
CA LEU A 15 0.78 -8.58 -2.11
C LEU A 15 1.40 -9.97 -2.32
N ARG A 16 1.01 -10.68 -3.39
CA ARG A 16 1.61 -11.98 -3.74
C ARG A 16 3.05 -11.84 -4.23
N SER A 17 3.39 -10.80 -5.00
CA SER A 17 4.78 -10.55 -5.39
C SER A 17 5.66 -10.22 -4.18
N GLU A 18 5.07 -9.67 -3.13
CA GLU A 18 5.70 -9.43 -1.82
C GLU A 18 5.77 -10.68 -0.92
N GLY A 19 5.33 -11.84 -1.39
CA GLY A 19 5.40 -13.10 -0.64
C GLY A 19 4.28 -13.28 0.39
N PHE A 20 3.19 -12.51 0.33
CA PHE A 20 2.07 -12.69 1.26
C PHE A 20 1.33 -14.00 0.98
N THR A 21 1.00 -14.71 2.06
CA THR A 21 0.11 -15.87 1.99
C THR A 21 -1.34 -15.41 1.85
N THR A 22 -2.22 -16.30 1.39
CA THR A 22 -3.67 -16.03 1.29
C THR A 22 -4.22 -15.49 2.61
N ARG A 23 -3.80 -16.12 3.73
CA ARG A 23 -4.22 -15.71 5.08
C ARG A 23 -3.83 -14.27 5.42
N LYS A 24 -2.58 -13.86 5.14
CA LYS A 24 -2.11 -12.50 5.42
C LYS A 24 -2.85 -11.46 4.56
N ILE A 25 -3.12 -11.80 3.32
CA ILE A 25 -3.89 -10.97 2.40
C ILE A 25 -5.32 -10.77 2.92
N GLU A 26 -6.02 -11.86 3.26
CA GLU A 26 -7.38 -11.79 3.81
C GLU A 26 -7.43 -10.98 5.10
N GLN A 27 -6.41 -11.10 5.95
CA GLN A 27 -6.27 -10.29 7.16
C GLN A 27 -6.15 -8.80 6.82
N PHE A 28 -5.27 -8.45 5.88
CA PHE A 28 -5.10 -7.06 5.45
C PHE A 28 -6.39 -6.50 4.84
N MET A 29 -7.07 -7.28 4.00
CA MET A 29 -8.26 -6.85 3.26
C MET A 29 -9.44 -6.41 4.15
N ARG A 30 -9.49 -6.84 5.42
CA ARG A 30 -10.55 -6.48 6.37
C ARG A 30 -10.67 -4.97 6.63
N VAL A 31 -9.64 -4.19 6.33
CA VAL A 31 -9.68 -2.72 6.52
C VAL A 31 -10.47 -2.00 5.44
N PHE A 32 -10.76 -2.65 4.33
CA PHE A 32 -11.45 -2.03 3.21
C PHE A 32 -12.95 -2.28 3.26
N ASN A 33 -13.70 -1.38 2.64
CA ASN A 33 -15.07 -1.64 2.21
C ASN A 33 -15.01 -2.30 0.83
N ILE A 34 -15.63 -3.47 0.69
CA ILE A 34 -15.64 -4.23 -0.56
C ILE A 34 -16.95 -3.92 -1.29
N THR A 35 -16.84 -3.54 -2.57
CA THR A 35 -17.99 -3.36 -3.46
C THR A 35 -17.83 -4.27 -4.67
N GLU A 36 -18.78 -5.17 -4.87
CA GLU A 36 -18.82 -6.04 -6.05
C GLU A 36 -19.21 -5.23 -7.29
N THR A 37 -18.47 -5.37 -8.38
CA THR A 37 -18.78 -4.75 -9.67
C THR A 37 -18.72 -5.79 -10.78
N SER A 38 -19.26 -5.46 -11.96
CA SER A 38 -19.16 -6.32 -13.14
C SER A 38 -17.72 -6.58 -13.63
N GLN A 39 -16.76 -5.78 -13.18
CA GLN A 39 -15.33 -5.88 -13.52
C GLN A 39 -14.50 -6.55 -12.42
N GLY A 40 -15.14 -6.95 -11.32
CA GLY A 40 -14.51 -7.54 -10.13
C GLY A 40 -14.70 -6.67 -8.87
N ASP A 41 -14.22 -7.18 -7.75
CA ASP A 41 -14.35 -6.52 -6.46
C ASP A 41 -13.45 -5.28 -6.37
N VAL A 42 -14.03 -4.19 -5.87
CA VAL A 42 -13.34 -2.93 -5.61
C VAL A 42 -13.18 -2.75 -4.11
N LEU A 43 -11.94 -2.54 -3.69
CA LEU A 43 -11.56 -2.27 -2.30
C LEU A 43 -11.47 -0.76 -2.11
N SER A 44 -12.33 -0.22 -1.25
CA SER A 44 -12.36 1.21 -0.93
C SER A 44 -11.81 1.46 0.46
N LEU A 45 -10.90 2.41 0.60
CA LEU A 45 -10.25 2.74 1.86
C LEU A 45 -11.27 3.28 2.88
N ASP A 46 -11.26 2.68 4.07
CA ASP A 46 -12.03 3.14 5.23
C ASP A 46 -11.06 3.57 6.33
N SER A 47 -10.98 4.88 6.58
CA SER A 47 -10.04 5.43 7.57
C SER A 47 -10.36 4.96 8.99
N THR A 48 -11.63 4.71 9.32
CA THR A 48 -12.03 4.25 10.65
C THR A 48 -11.51 2.84 10.88
N ARG A 49 -11.73 1.93 9.93
CA ARG A 49 -11.22 0.55 10.02
C ARG A 49 -9.69 0.50 9.98
N ALA A 50 -9.06 1.28 9.11
CA ALA A 50 -7.60 1.36 9.03
C ALA A 50 -6.95 1.79 10.36
N LEU A 51 -7.59 2.70 11.10
CA LEU A 51 -7.11 3.15 12.41
C LEU A 51 -7.38 2.15 13.53
N LEU A 52 -8.54 1.48 13.54
CA LEU A 52 -8.91 0.53 14.59
C LEU A 52 -7.97 -0.68 14.67
N VAL A 53 -7.40 -1.08 13.53
CA VAL A 53 -6.45 -2.20 13.45
C VAL A 53 -5.17 -1.97 14.27
N ASN A 54 -4.75 -0.71 14.46
CA ASN A 54 -3.56 -0.36 15.23
C ASN A 54 -3.82 -0.22 16.74
N VAL A 55 -5.05 0.01 17.19
CA VAL A 55 -5.35 0.38 18.59
C VAL A 55 -5.66 -0.86 19.45
N ASN A 56 -6.14 -1.95 18.86
CA ASN A 56 -6.55 -3.14 19.61
C ASN A 56 -5.54 -4.30 19.62
N GLY A 57 -4.37 -4.16 18.98
CA GLY A 57 -3.24 -5.08 19.15
C GLY A 57 -3.39 -6.51 18.61
N THR A 58 -4.53 -6.90 18.03
CA THR A 58 -4.76 -8.32 17.67
C THR A 58 -5.47 -8.62 16.34
N GLU A 59 -6.04 -7.65 15.61
CA GLU A 59 -7.04 -8.03 14.58
C GLU A 59 -6.50 -8.32 13.17
N GLN A 60 -5.30 -7.84 12.80
CA GLN A 60 -4.69 -8.22 11.51
C GLN A 60 -3.72 -9.39 11.62
N GLY A 61 -3.12 -9.66 12.78
CA GLY A 61 -2.14 -10.75 12.92
C GLY A 61 -0.94 -10.64 11.95
N LEU A 62 -0.64 -9.44 11.47
CA LEU A 62 0.54 -9.10 10.69
C LEU A 62 1.63 -8.58 11.63
N CYS A 63 2.89 -8.92 11.38
CA CYS A 63 4.00 -8.24 12.06
C CYS A 63 4.16 -6.82 11.50
N LEU A 64 4.94 -5.97 12.16
CA LEU A 64 5.15 -4.58 11.71
C LEU A 64 5.79 -4.52 10.30
N GLU A 65 6.65 -5.48 9.96
CA GLU A 65 7.20 -5.61 8.60
C GLU A 65 6.11 -5.88 7.56
N ASP A 66 5.29 -6.92 7.76
CA ASP A 66 4.17 -7.21 6.88
C ASP A 66 3.18 -6.04 6.81
N PHE A 67 2.90 -5.38 7.93
CA PHE A 67 1.98 -4.25 7.96
C PHE A 67 2.47 -3.10 7.05
N ILE A 68 3.75 -2.74 7.15
CA ILE A 68 4.33 -1.70 6.30
C ILE A 68 4.34 -2.12 4.82
N THR A 69 4.76 -3.36 4.52
CA THR A 69 4.77 -3.86 3.13
C THR A 69 3.36 -3.89 2.54
N ALA A 70 2.34 -4.28 3.30
CA ALA A 70 0.97 -4.35 2.81
C ALA A 70 0.40 -2.97 2.45
N TRP A 71 0.62 -1.97 3.33
CA TRP A 71 0.25 -0.58 3.04
C TRP A 71 1.03 0.01 1.89
N TRP A 72 2.33 -0.30 1.79
CA TRP A 72 3.17 0.15 0.69
C TRP A 72 2.69 -0.41 -0.64
N ALA A 73 2.40 -1.71 -0.70
CA ALA A 73 1.82 -2.35 -1.87
C ALA A 73 0.48 -1.73 -2.27
N PHE A 74 -0.39 -1.42 -1.30
CA PHE A 74 -1.65 -0.71 -1.57
C PHE A 74 -1.41 0.65 -2.24
N TRP A 75 -0.52 1.48 -1.68
CA TRP A 75 -0.26 2.81 -2.23
C TRP A 75 0.44 2.79 -3.59
N ILE A 76 1.29 1.79 -3.84
CA ILE A 76 1.84 1.55 -5.18
C ILE A 76 0.73 1.22 -6.18
N VAL A 77 -0.19 0.33 -5.81
CA VAL A 77 -1.32 0.00 -6.69
C VAL A 77 -2.19 1.23 -6.95
N VAL A 78 -2.47 2.06 -5.94
CA VAL A 78 -3.18 3.34 -6.13
C VAL A 78 -2.43 4.21 -7.13
N TYR A 79 -1.13 4.44 -6.92
CA TYR A 79 -0.31 5.28 -7.81
C TYR A 79 -0.33 4.78 -9.26
N ASN A 80 -0.16 3.46 -9.46
CA ASN A 80 -0.07 2.85 -10.79
C ASN A 80 -1.42 2.75 -11.53
N THR A 81 -2.55 2.93 -10.84
CA THR A 81 -3.89 2.70 -11.43
C THR A 81 -4.73 3.97 -11.53
N VAL A 82 -4.39 5.02 -10.78
CA VAL A 82 -5.18 6.24 -10.74
C VAL A 82 -4.83 7.18 -11.90
N SER A 83 -5.85 7.77 -12.53
CA SER A 83 -5.66 8.80 -13.56
C SER A 83 -5.67 10.23 -12.98
N ASP A 84 -6.16 10.38 -11.76
CA ASP A 84 -6.21 11.65 -11.03
C ASP A 84 -4.84 11.99 -10.44
N ARG A 85 -4.29 13.14 -10.84
CA ARG A 85 -2.95 13.59 -10.44
C ARG A 85 -2.85 13.90 -8.95
N ASP A 86 -3.91 14.42 -8.33
CA ASP A 86 -3.90 14.76 -6.91
C ASP A 86 -3.90 13.50 -6.06
N ILE A 87 -4.64 12.46 -6.48
CA ILE A 87 -4.59 11.14 -5.83
C ILE A 87 -3.24 10.47 -6.07
N ALA A 88 -2.67 10.57 -7.29
CA ALA A 88 -1.33 10.03 -7.58
C ALA A 88 -0.27 10.66 -6.66
N ASN A 89 -0.29 11.98 -6.50
CA ASN A 89 0.62 12.69 -5.59
C ASN A 89 0.44 12.29 -4.12
N GLN A 90 -0.81 12.09 -3.68
CA GLN A 90 -1.10 11.58 -2.32
C GLN A 90 -0.54 10.17 -2.12
N ALA A 91 -0.73 9.28 -3.10
CA ALA A 91 -0.20 7.92 -3.07
C ALA A 91 1.33 7.91 -3.03
N LEU A 92 1.98 8.73 -3.85
CA LEU A 92 3.43 8.88 -3.86
C LEU A 92 3.97 9.42 -2.52
N GLY A 93 3.27 10.39 -1.93
CA GLY A 93 3.59 10.89 -0.58
C GLY A 93 3.46 9.80 0.49
N ALA A 94 2.44 8.94 0.40
CA ALA A 94 2.26 7.82 1.31
C ALA A 94 3.36 6.75 1.13
N VAL A 95 3.75 6.43 -0.11
CA VAL A 95 4.88 5.53 -0.40
C VAL A 95 6.17 6.07 0.20
N ARG A 96 6.44 7.37 0.02
CA ARG A 96 7.61 8.04 0.60
C ARG A 96 7.60 7.98 2.13
N ALA A 97 6.46 8.26 2.76
CA ALA A 97 6.34 8.19 4.21
C ALA A 97 6.61 6.77 4.73
N LEU A 98 6.06 5.75 4.08
CA LEU A 98 6.25 4.35 4.48
C LEU A 98 7.70 3.90 4.35
N PHE A 99 8.46 4.39 3.37
CA PHE A 99 9.91 4.16 3.28
C PHE A 99 10.64 4.66 4.54
N PHE A 100 10.32 5.85 5.04
CA PHE A 100 10.96 6.34 6.28
C PHE A 100 10.50 5.56 7.51
N VAL A 101 9.24 5.13 7.56
CA VAL A 101 8.70 4.31 8.66
C VAL A 101 9.29 2.89 8.63
N SER A 102 9.65 2.34 7.46
CA SER A 102 10.26 1.00 7.36
C SER A 102 11.61 0.92 8.07
N ALA A 103 12.31 2.03 8.24
CA ALA A 103 13.53 2.09 9.05
C ALA A 103 13.31 1.61 10.50
N CYS A 104 12.10 1.75 11.05
CA CYS A 104 11.74 1.25 12.37
C CYS A 104 11.75 -0.30 12.46
N ASN A 105 11.58 -0.99 11.33
CA ASN A 105 11.56 -2.46 11.28
C ASN A 105 12.96 -3.08 11.27
N LYS A 106 14.03 -2.28 11.07
CA LYS A 106 15.41 -2.77 10.91
C LYS A 106 15.56 -3.86 9.82
N SER A 107 14.59 -3.94 8.90
CA SER A 107 14.63 -4.85 7.75
C SER A 107 15.30 -4.13 6.59
N THR A 108 16.58 -4.44 6.37
CA THR A 108 17.36 -3.89 5.27
C THR A 108 16.78 -4.29 3.91
N SER A 109 16.24 -5.51 3.80
CA SER A 109 15.58 -5.99 2.58
C SER A 109 14.34 -5.18 2.23
N GLN A 110 13.45 -4.94 3.18
CA GLN A 110 12.25 -4.12 2.98
C GLN A 110 12.64 -2.70 2.53
N THR A 111 13.59 -2.08 3.23
CA THR A 111 14.04 -0.73 2.90
C THR A 111 14.67 -0.65 1.51
N THR A 112 15.51 -1.63 1.15
CA THR A 112 16.14 -1.70 -0.18
C THR A 112 15.09 -1.85 -1.28
N GLN A 113 14.09 -2.70 -1.07
CA GLN A 113 13.01 -2.90 -2.03
C GLN A 113 12.20 -1.63 -2.29
N MET A 114 11.80 -0.94 -1.22
CA MET A 114 11.06 0.32 -1.33
C MET A 114 11.88 1.39 -2.05
N GLN A 115 13.19 1.46 -1.80
CA GLN A 115 14.11 2.35 -2.52
C GLN A 115 14.27 1.98 -3.99
N MET A 116 14.35 0.69 -4.31
CA MET A 116 14.45 0.23 -5.70
C MET A 116 13.20 0.61 -6.50
N TRP A 117 12.01 0.35 -5.98
CA TRP A 117 10.77 0.77 -6.64
C TRP A 117 10.73 2.27 -6.90
N TRP A 118 11.10 3.08 -5.90
CA TRP A 118 11.15 4.54 -6.05
C TRP A 118 12.07 4.97 -7.19
N ARG A 119 13.29 4.41 -7.23
CA ARG A 119 14.25 4.70 -8.30
C ARG A 119 13.73 4.24 -9.66
N ASP A 120 13.11 3.08 -9.72
CA ASP A 120 12.64 2.48 -10.98
C ASP A 120 11.43 3.27 -11.54
N MET A 121 10.68 3.97 -10.69
CA MET A 121 9.58 4.89 -11.07
C MET A 121 10.01 6.36 -11.23
N ALA A 122 11.30 6.67 -11.09
CA ALA A 122 11.80 8.04 -11.09
C ALA A 122 11.47 8.82 -12.36
N ASP A 123 11.46 8.16 -13.51
CA ASP A 123 11.10 8.78 -14.80
C ASP A 123 9.60 9.14 -14.87
N GLU A 124 8.76 8.43 -14.12
CA GLU A 124 7.31 8.66 -14.10
C GLU A 124 6.91 9.77 -13.12
N HIS A 125 7.43 9.73 -11.89
CA HIS A 125 7.10 10.74 -10.87
C HIS A 125 8.06 11.94 -10.84
N GLY A 126 9.20 11.87 -11.53
CA GLY A 126 10.16 12.98 -11.65
C GLY A 126 11.06 13.23 -10.45
N TYR A 127 11.18 12.26 -9.52
CA TYR A 127 11.98 12.41 -8.28
C TYR A 127 13.09 11.36 -8.19
N PRO A 128 14.35 11.70 -8.52
CA PRO A 128 15.42 10.70 -8.63
C PRO A 128 15.81 10.05 -7.30
N THR A 129 15.53 10.71 -6.18
CA THR A 129 15.74 10.16 -4.83
C THR A 129 14.51 10.38 -3.95
N VAL A 130 14.42 9.62 -2.86
CA VAL A 130 13.28 9.64 -1.94
C VAL A 130 13.18 10.99 -1.20
N GLU A 131 14.30 11.70 -1.07
CA GLU A 131 14.43 13.00 -0.40
C GLU A 131 14.16 14.19 -1.34
N ALA A 132 14.08 13.96 -2.66
CA ALA A 132 13.91 15.03 -3.65
C ALA A 132 12.46 15.56 -3.70
N CYS A 133 12.29 16.87 -3.92
CA CYS A 133 11.02 17.58 -4.02
C CYS A 133 10.93 18.39 -5.30
#